data_AF-A0ABD5BPD1-F1
#
_entry.id   AF-A0ABD5BPD1-F1
#
_cell.length_a   1.000
_cell.length_b   1.000
_cell.length_c   1.000
_cell.angle_alpha   90.00
_cell.angle_beta   90.00
_cell.angle_gamma   90.00
#
_symmetry.space_group_name_H-M   'P 1'
#
loop_
_entity.id
_entity.type
_entity.pdbx_description
1 polymer ?
#
loop_
_entity_poly.entity_id
_entity_poly.type
_entity_poly.pdbx_seq_one_letter_code
_entity_poly.pdbx_strand_id
1 'polypeptide(L)'
;MKRELAIEFSRVTEAAALAGYKWLGRGNKNAADGAAVHAMRIMLNNVDIDGRIVIGEGEIDEAPMLYIGEQVGTGQGDAVDIAVDPIEGTRMTAMGQSNALAVLAVGDRGTFLHAPDMYMEKLVVGPAARGAIDLNLPLAENLQNVAARLGKPLSQLTVIVLAKPRHDGVIAQMQQLGVRVFAIPDGDVAASILTCMPESEVDVMYGIGGAPEGVISAAVIRALDGDMQARLLPRHEVKGDSAENRRIGEQELARCREMGIEAGQALRLDQMAHNDNVIFSATGITKGDLLEGISRQGNMATTETLLIRGKSRTIRRIRSTHYLDRKDPALHEFLL
;
A
#
# COMPACT_ATOMS: atom_id res chain seq x y z
N MET A 1 -13.95 15.15 -5.24
CA MET A 1 -12.53 15.47 -5.54
C MET A 1 -12.29 16.03 -6.94
N LYS A 2 -11.61 17.18 -7.07
CA LYS A 2 -11.20 17.76 -8.36
C LYS A 2 -10.13 16.92 -9.06
N ARG A 3 -10.28 16.71 -10.38
CA ARG A 3 -9.31 15.96 -11.21
C ARG A 3 -7.91 16.58 -11.24
N GLU A 4 -7.83 17.90 -11.02
CA GLU A 4 -6.61 18.70 -11.10
C GLU A 4 -5.65 18.35 -9.96
N LEU A 5 -6.16 17.87 -8.82
CA LEU A 5 -5.34 17.44 -7.67
C LEU A 5 -4.49 16.19 -7.96
N ALA A 6 -4.79 15.45 -9.03
CA ALA A 6 -4.07 14.22 -9.34
C ALA A 6 -2.56 14.45 -9.57
N ILE A 7 -2.19 15.57 -10.22
CA ILE A 7 -0.76 15.91 -10.41
C ILE A 7 -0.12 16.43 -9.11
N GLU A 8 -0.90 17.05 -8.22
CA GLU A 8 -0.39 17.46 -6.91
C GLU A 8 -0.06 16.25 -6.05
N PHE A 9 -0.92 15.21 -6.06
CA PHE A 9 -0.64 13.97 -5.34
C PHE A 9 0.56 13.19 -5.89
N SER A 10 0.87 13.28 -7.20
CA SER A 10 2.12 12.71 -7.71
C SER A 10 3.35 13.44 -7.16
N ARG A 11 3.28 14.76 -6.97
CA ARG A 11 4.37 15.54 -6.37
C ARG A 11 4.59 15.21 -4.90
N VAL A 12 3.54 14.84 -4.18
CA VAL A 12 3.60 14.39 -2.78
C VAL A 12 4.44 13.12 -2.65
N THR A 13 4.13 12.08 -3.43
CA THR A 13 4.90 10.82 -3.40
C THR A 13 6.30 10.99 -4.00
N GLU A 14 6.49 11.87 -4.98
CA GLU A 14 7.83 12.22 -5.49
C GLU A 14 8.71 12.83 -4.41
N ALA A 15 8.21 13.78 -3.62
CA ALA A 15 8.96 14.39 -2.54
C ALA A 15 9.32 13.38 -1.44
N ALA A 16 8.36 12.55 -1.04
CA ALA A 16 8.56 11.49 -0.07
C ALA A 16 9.63 10.49 -0.54
N ALA A 17 9.54 10.03 -1.79
CA ALA A 17 10.49 9.09 -2.36
C ALA A 17 11.91 9.67 -2.45
N LEU A 18 12.05 10.93 -2.90
CA LEU A 18 13.35 11.61 -2.96
C LEU A 18 13.99 11.80 -1.58
N ALA A 19 13.18 12.10 -0.55
CA ALA A 19 13.65 12.21 0.82
C ALA A 19 14.08 10.85 1.39
N GLY A 20 13.29 9.80 1.18
CA GLY A 20 13.63 8.43 1.57
C GLY A 20 14.90 7.92 0.88
N TYR A 21 15.08 8.26 -0.41
CA TYR A 21 16.26 7.87 -1.20
C TYR A 21 17.59 8.39 -0.62
N LYS A 22 17.60 9.54 0.06
CA LYS A 22 18.82 10.05 0.74
C LYS A 22 19.38 9.06 1.77
N TRP A 23 18.51 8.20 2.31
CA TRP A 23 18.84 7.18 3.31
C TRP A 23 19.01 5.77 2.74
N LEU A 24 18.96 5.61 1.42
CA LEU A 24 19.13 4.34 0.75
C LEU A 24 20.47 3.67 1.14
N GLY A 25 20.41 2.43 1.63
CA GLY A 25 21.59 1.65 1.99
C GLY A 25 22.33 2.13 3.24
N ARG A 26 21.75 3.02 4.04
CA ARG A 26 22.39 3.57 5.25
C ARG A 26 22.12 2.81 6.55
N GLY A 27 21.42 1.68 6.48
CA GLY A 27 21.13 0.83 7.64
C GLY A 27 20.20 1.47 8.69
N ASN A 28 19.60 2.63 8.41
CA ASN A 28 18.74 3.34 9.35
C ASN A 28 17.32 3.50 8.78
N LYS A 29 16.48 2.50 9.01
CA LYS A 29 15.10 2.48 8.52
C LYS A 29 14.26 3.64 9.09
N ASN A 30 14.42 3.97 10.37
CA ASN A 30 13.63 5.01 11.04
C ASN A 30 13.98 6.40 10.50
N ALA A 31 15.24 6.66 10.17
CA ALA A 31 15.64 7.94 9.58
C ALA A 31 15.18 8.07 8.12
N ALA A 32 15.20 6.97 7.36
CA ALA A 32 14.62 6.94 6.02
C ALA A 32 13.14 7.30 6.06
N ASP A 33 12.41 6.60 6.93
CA ASP A 33 10.97 6.73 7.11
C ASP A 33 10.59 8.14 7.58
N GLY A 34 11.25 8.62 8.65
CA GLY A 34 11.06 9.97 9.16
C GLY A 34 11.28 11.04 8.08
N ALA A 35 12.31 10.91 7.24
CA ALA A 35 12.54 11.87 6.15
C ALA A 35 11.40 11.87 5.11
N ALA A 36 10.88 10.70 4.75
CA ALA A 36 9.76 10.58 3.83
C ALA A 36 8.45 11.12 4.43
N VAL A 37 8.16 10.81 5.71
CA VAL A 37 7.02 11.35 6.46
C VAL A 37 7.02 12.88 6.45
N HIS A 38 8.16 13.51 6.77
CA HIS A 38 8.28 14.96 6.78
C HIS A 38 8.02 15.55 5.38
N ALA A 39 8.70 15.02 4.35
CA ALA A 39 8.57 15.51 2.99
C ALA A 39 7.14 15.35 2.43
N MET A 40 6.51 14.20 2.71
CA MET A 40 5.12 13.93 2.34
C MET A 40 4.18 14.93 2.99
N ARG A 41 4.30 15.14 4.31
CA ARG A 41 3.46 16.07 5.07
C ARG A 41 3.62 17.52 4.62
N ILE A 42 4.85 17.97 4.37
CA ILE A 42 5.13 19.31 3.82
C ILE A 42 4.38 19.50 2.50
N MET A 43 4.48 18.54 1.59
CA MET A 43 3.81 18.63 0.30
C MET A 43 2.29 18.58 0.43
N LEU A 44 1.74 17.70 1.27
CA LEU A 44 0.30 17.62 1.51
C LEU A 44 -0.27 18.96 2.00
N ASN A 45 0.44 19.65 2.92
CA ASN A 45 0.00 20.94 3.47
C ASN A 45 0.01 22.10 2.47
N ASN A 46 0.58 21.91 1.28
CA ASN A 46 0.52 22.86 0.17
C ASN A 46 -0.60 22.57 -0.83
N VAL A 47 -1.37 21.48 -0.64
CA VAL A 47 -2.47 21.09 -1.54
C VAL A 47 -3.80 21.69 -1.05
N ASP A 48 -4.60 22.21 -1.97
CA ASP A 48 -5.96 22.73 -1.69
C ASP A 48 -6.98 21.61 -1.45
N ILE A 49 -6.87 21.00 -0.27
CA ILE A 49 -7.80 20.03 0.30
C ILE A 49 -8.07 20.29 1.80
N ASP A 50 -9.23 19.84 2.27
CA ASP A 50 -9.53 19.59 3.69
C ASP A 50 -9.27 18.10 3.97
N GLY A 51 -7.97 17.75 4.07
CA GLY A 51 -7.52 16.38 4.18
C GLY A 51 -7.51 15.87 5.62
N ARG A 52 -7.92 14.62 5.82
CA ARG A 52 -7.74 13.89 7.08
C ARG A 52 -6.97 12.61 6.84
N ILE A 53 -5.93 12.37 7.62
CA ILE A 53 -5.25 11.08 7.64
C ILE A 53 -6.17 10.06 8.31
N VAL A 54 -6.52 8.98 7.60
CA VAL A 54 -7.30 7.86 8.13
C VAL A 54 -6.48 6.58 8.24
N ILE A 55 -5.39 6.50 7.47
CA ILE A 55 -4.35 5.48 7.55
C ILE A 55 -3.01 6.21 7.47
N GLY A 56 -2.11 5.99 8.42
CA GLY A 56 -0.80 6.64 8.45
C GLY A 56 0.16 5.98 9.44
N GLU A 57 1.09 6.76 9.99
CA GLU A 57 2.23 6.26 10.79
C GLU A 57 1.85 5.62 12.14
N GLY A 58 0.61 5.85 12.60
CA GLY A 58 0.09 5.31 13.86
C GLY A 58 -0.91 6.25 14.52
N GLU A 59 -1.22 5.97 15.78
CA GLU A 59 -2.05 6.83 16.61
C GLU A 59 -1.31 8.11 17.03
N ILE A 60 -2.03 9.16 17.43
CA ILE A 60 -1.43 10.45 17.82
C ILE A 60 -0.39 10.35 18.95
N ASP A 61 -0.55 9.38 19.86
CA ASP A 61 0.37 9.13 20.97
C ASP A 61 1.64 8.37 20.53
N GLU A 62 1.60 7.74 19.35
CA GLU A 62 2.65 6.85 18.82
C GLU A 62 3.41 7.51 17.65
N ALA A 63 2.76 8.41 16.91
CA ALA A 63 3.29 9.06 15.72
C ALA A 63 3.18 10.61 15.79
N PRO A 64 4.30 11.35 15.72
CA PRO A 64 4.27 12.82 15.82
C PRO A 64 3.75 13.52 14.55
N MET A 65 3.67 12.81 13.41
CA MET A 65 3.23 13.31 12.12
C MET A 65 2.54 12.19 11.34
N LEU A 66 1.63 12.58 10.46
CA LEU A 66 0.79 11.69 9.66
C LEU A 66 0.09 10.64 10.53
N TYR A 67 -0.31 11.04 11.74
CA TYR A 67 -1.06 10.19 12.66
C TYR A 67 -2.53 10.11 12.24
N ILE A 68 -3.20 9.03 12.63
CA ILE A 68 -4.62 8.82 12.35
C ILE A 68 -5.45 9.95 12.98
N GLY A 69 -6.16 10.69 12.13
CA GLY A 69 -6.96 11.86 12.50
C GLY A 69 -6.30 13.21 12.21
N GLU A 70 -5.01 13.24 11.85
CA GLU A 70 -4.33 14.50 11.52
C GLU A 70 -5.02 15.23 10.36
N GLN A 71 -5.20 16.54 10.51
CA GLN A 71 -5.67 17.42 9.42
C GLN A 71 -4.47 17.88 8.58
N VAL A 72 -4.57 17.72 7.26
CA VAL A 72 -3.54 18.11 6.29
C VAL A 72 -4.15 18.83 5.09
N GLY A 73 -3.33 19.61 4.39
CA GLY A 73 -3.79 20.49 3.31
C GLY A 73 -3.99 21.93 3.77
N THR A 74 -4.33 22.81 2.83
CA THR A 74 -4.57 24.24 3.14
C THR A 74 -5.89 24.48 3.87
N GLY A 75 -6.73 23.45 4.01
CA GLY A 75 -8.10 23.54 4.55
C GLY A 75 -9.11 24.11 3.54
N GLN A 76 -8.66 24.43 2.31
CA GLN A 76 -9.54 24.82 1.22
C GLN A 76 -9.87 23.60 0.35
N GLY A 77 -10.97 23.63 -0.40
CA GLY A 77 -11.28 22.54 -1.34
C GLY A 77 -12.15 21.44 -0.74
N ASP A 78 -12.04 20.23 -1.30
CA ASP A 78 -12.91 19.11 -0.93
C ASP A 78 -12.45 18.44 0.37
N ALA A 79 -13.40 18.01 1.20
CA ALA A 79 -13.13 17.16 2.35
C ALA A 79 -12.79 15.74 1.90
N VAL A 80 -11.56 15.29 2.18
CA VAL A 80 -11.02 14.03 1.68
C VAL A 80 -10.35 13.21 2.77
N ASP A 81 -10.49 11.89 2.67
CA ASP A 81 -9.73 10.94 3.46
C ASP A 81 -8.44 10.55 2.74
N ILE A 82 -7.37 10.42 3.51
CA ILE A 82 -6.03 10.19 3.02
C ILE A 82 -5.44 8.98 3.74
N ALA A 83 -4.95 8.02 2.95
CA ALA A 83 -4.18 6.89 3.41
C ALA A 83 -2.75 7.02 2.89
N VAL A 84 -1.77 6.99 3.78
CA VAL A 84 -0.35 7.15 3.45
C VAL A 84 0.47 5.97 3.90
N ASP A 85 1.48 5.65 3.08
CA ASP A 85 2.62 4.81 3.45
C ASP A 85 3.87 5.51 2.87
N PRO A 86 4.50 6.41 3.64
CA PRO A 86 5.61 7.25 3.16
C PRO A 86 6.79 6.46 2.63
N ILE A 87 7.10 5.30 3.21
CA ILE A 87 8.00 4.29 2.64
C ILE A 87 7.43 2.90 2.86
N GLU A 88 6.81 2.38 1.81
CA GLU A 88 6.59 0.95 1.69
C GLU A 88 7.96 0.29 1.51
N GLY A 89 8.38 -0.46 2.53
CA GLY A 89 9.66 -1.14 2.54
C GLY A 89 10.79 -0.36 3.21
N THR A 90 10.55 0.24 4.39
CA THR A 90 11.59 0.93 5.19
C THR A 90 12.87 0.09 5.39
N ARG A 91 12.72 -1.22 5.65
CA ARG A 91 13.85 -2.17 5.72
C ARG A 91 14.57 -2.30 4.37
N MET A 92 13.82 -2.38 3.26
CA MET A 92 14.39 -2.49 1.91
C MET A 92 15.20 -1.23 1.58
N THR A 93 14.67 -0.04 1.88
CA THR A 93 15.37 1.24 1.75
C THR A 93 16.65 1.26 2.60
N ALA A 94 16.56 0.92 3.88
CA ALA A 94 17.73 0.90 4.76
C ALA A 94 18.84 -0.05 4.28
N MET A 95 18.46 -1.17 3.65
CA MET A 95 19.39 -2.20 3.17
C MET A 95 19.81 -2.02 1.70
N GLY A 96 19.30 -1.01 0.98
CA GLY A 96 19.63 -0.82 -0.43
C GLY A 96 19.00 -1.87 -1.36
N GLN A 97 17.85 -2.44 -0.96
CA GLN A 97 17.17 -3.50 -1.71
C GLN A 97 16.10 -2.94 -2.65
N SER A 98 15.74 -3.73 -3.66
CA SER A 98 14.69 -3.43 -4.64
C SER A 98 13.30 -3.27 -4.02
N ASN A 99 12.35 -2.77 -4.82
CA ASN A 99 10.92 -2.69 -4.54
C ASN A 99 10.47 -1.71 -3.43
N ALA A 100 11.31 -0.78 -2.96
CA ALA A 100 10.86 0.27 -2.05
C ALA A 100 10.16 1.41 -2.81
N LEU A 101 9.07 1.94 -2.28
CA LEU A 101 8.28 3.02 -2.88
C LEU A 101 7.59 3.89 -1.83
N ALA A 102 7.21 5.12 -2.20
CA ALA A 102 6.34 5.98 -1.40
C ALA A 102 4.92 5.94 -1.96
N VAL A 103 3.90 5.80 -1.10
CA VAL A 103 2.51 5.55 -1.51
C VAL A 103 1.52 6.49 -0.83
N LEU A 104 0.50 6.88 -1.59
CA LEU A 104 -0.62 7.70 -1.13
C LEU A 104 -1.90 7.25 -1.85
N ALA A 105 -2.99 7.12 -1.11
CA ALA A 105 -4.35 7.03 -1.63
C ALA A 105 -5.23 8.13 -1.04
N VAL A 106 -6.07 8.74 -1.88
CA VAL A 106 -6.99 9.80 -1.50
C VAL A 106 -8.39 9.43 -2.00
N GLY A 107 -9.38 9.55 -1.13
CA GLY A 107 -10.79 9.34 -1.44
C GLY A 107 -11.66 10.46 -0.88
N ASP A 108 -12.94 10.50 -1.25
CA ASP A 108 -13.89 11.37 -0.56
C ASP A 108 -13.96 11.01 0.95
N ARG A 109 -14.37 11.95 1.82
CA ARG A 109 -14.57 11.67 3.25
C ARG A 109 -15.45 10.41 3.46
N GLY A 110 -15.00 9.49 4.30
CA GLY A 110 -15.63 8.21 4.58
C GLY A 110 -15.40 7.12 3.52
N THR A 111 -14.45 7.30 2.60
CA THR A 111 -14.20 6.31 1.53
C THR A 111 -13.45 5.08 2.02
N PHE A 112 -12.51 5.25 2.94
CA PHE A 112 -11.62 4.18 3.38
C PHE A 112 -12.09 3.59 4.69
N LEU A 113 -11.91 2.27 4.84
CA LEU A 113 -12.09 1.61 6.13
C LEU A 113 -11.10 2.17 7.16
N HIS A 114 -11.61 2.57 8.31
CA HIS A 114 -10.79 2.96 9.45
C HIS A 114 -10.37 1.69 10.20
N ALA A 115 -9.26 1.07 9.79
CA ALA A 115 -8.74 -0.14 10.45
C ALA A 115 -7.62 0.21 11.45
N PRO A 116 -7.51 -0.51 12.58
CA PRO A 116 -6.37 -0.35 13.47
C PRO A 116 -5.09 -0.92 12.83
N ASP A 117 -3.93 -0.48 13.34
CA ASP A 117 -2.64 -1.07 12.99
C ASP A 117 -2.54 -2.51 13.55
N MET A 118 -2.91 -3.48 12.72
CA MET A 118 -2.92 -4.92 13.03
C MET A 118 -2.65 -5.74 11.76
N TYR A 119 -2.66 -7.08 11.87
CA TYR A 119 -2.53 -7.95 10.70
C TYR A 119 -3.85 -8.12 9.95
N MET A 120 -3.73 -8.35 8.63
CA MET A 120 -4.82 -8.61 7.72
C MET A 120 -4.43 -9.71 6.73
N GLU A 121 -5.21 -10.79 6.68
CA GLU A 121 -5.21 -11.74 5.57
C GLU A 121 -5.80 -11.06 4.34
N LYS A 122 -5.17 -11.20 3.18
CA LYS A 122 -5.52 -10.52 1.94
C LYS A 122 -5.59 -11.56 0.81
N LEU A 123 -6.64 -11.48 0.00
CA LEU A 123 -6.79 -12.21 -1.26
C LEU A 123 -7.17 -11.21 -2.34
N VAL A 124 -6.28 -10.99 -3.31
CA VAL A 124 -6.41 -9.95 -4.33
C VAL A 124 -6.28 -10.57 -5.72
N VAL A 125 -7.12 -10.11 -6.65
CA VAL A 125 -7.07 -10.51 -8.06
C VAL A 125 -7.34 -9.33 -8.99
N GLY A 126 -6.85 -9.45 -10.23
CA GLY A 126 -7.11 -8.47 -11.28
C GLY A 126 -8.54 -8.49 -11.83
N PRO A 127 -8.88 -7.55 -12.73
CA PRO A 127 -10.24 -7.37 -13.25
C PRO A 127 -10.80 -8.60 -13.96
N ALA A 128 -9.94 -9.36 -14.64
CA ALA A 128 -10.34 -10.58 -15.36
C ALA A 128 -10.87 -11.69 -14.43
N ALA A 129 -10.45 -11.69 -13.16
CA ALA A 129 -10.85 -12.65 -12.14
C ALA A 129 -11.81 -12.06 -11.09
N ARG A 130 -12.32 -10.84 -11.29
CA ARG A 130 -13.24 -10.21 -10.36
C ARG A 130 -14.49 -11.07 -10.12
N GLY A 131 -14.87 -11.20 -8.84
CA GLY A 131 -15.99 -12.01 -8.39
C GLY A 131 -15.70 -13.51 -8.29
N ALA A 132 -14.46 -13.96 -8.51
CA ALA A 132 -14.08 -15.37 -8.43
C ALA A 132 -13.47 -15.80 -7.09
N ILE A 133 -13.41 -14.90 -6.10
CA ILE A 133 -12.76 -15.12 -4.81
C ILE A 133 -13.74 -15.05 -3.63
N ASP A 134 -13.49 -15.87 -2.60
CA ASP A 134 -14.17 -15.88 -1.30
C ASP A 134 -13.22 -16.39 -0.21
N LEU A 135 -12.84 -15.53 0.74
CA LEU A 135 -11.96 -15.88 1.87
C LEU A 135 -12.58 -16.86 2.87
N ASN A 136 -13.87 -17.17 2.75
CA ASN A 136 -14.51 -18.22 3.55
C ASN A 136 -14.36 -19.61 2.90
N LEU A 137 -13.93 -19.68 1.64
CA LEU A 137 -13.58 -20.93 0.98
C LEU A 137 -12.12 -21.31 1.23
N PRO A 138 -11.76 -22.60 1.17
CA PRO A 138 -10.37 -23.03 1.20
C PRO A 138 -9.53 -22.35 0.10
N LEU A 139 -8.27 -22.03 0.39
CA LEU A 139 -7.37 -21.41 -0.58
C LEU A 139 -7.28 -22.19 -1.91
N ALA A 140 -7.23 -23.52 -1.84
CA ALA A 140 -7.16 -24.36 -3.02
C ALA A 140 -8.35 -24.16 -3.98
N GLU A 141 -9.54 -23.96 -3.43
CA GLU A 141 -10.77 -23.71 -4.19
C GLU A 141 -10.74 -22.31 -4.82
N ASN A 142 -10.29 -21.30 -4.06
CA ASN A 142 -10.07 -19.96 -4.62
C ASN A 142 -9.12 -19.98 -5.82
N LEU A 143 -7.97 -20.65 -5.72
CA LEU A 143 -7.01 -20.72 -6.81
C LEU A 143 -7.57 -21.47 -8.04
N GLN A 144 -8.38 -22.51 -7.83
CA GLN A 144 -9.08 -23.20 -8.92
C GLN A 144 -10.12 -22.29 -9.59
N ASN A 145 -10.92 -21.56 -8.82
CA ASN A 145 -11.92 -20.63 -9.32
C ASN A 145 -11.27 -19.50 -10.14
N VAL A 146 -10.18 -18.92 -9.64
CA VAL A 146 -9.42 -17.89 -10.36
C VAL A 146 -8.82 -18.45 -11.65
N ALA A 147 -8.17 -19.62 -11.60
CA ALA A 147 -7.59 -20.24 -12.79
C ALA A 147 -8.65 -20.51 -13.87
N ALA A 148 -9.81 -21.06 -13.48
CA ALA A 148 -10.94 -21.28 -14.38
C ALA A 148 -11.47 -19.98 -14.97
N ARG A 149 -11.60 -18.93 -14.15
CA ARG A 149 -12.08 -17.61 -14.60
C ARG A 149 -11.12 -16.94 -15.59
N LEU A 150 -9.81 -17.14 -15.40
CA LEU A 150 -8.76 -16.65 -16.30
C LEU A 150 -8.54 -17.56 -17.52
N GLY A 151 -9.19 -18.73 -17.60
CA GLY A 151 -9.02 -19.67 -18.70
C GLY A 151 -7.62 -20.30 -18.77
N LYS A 152 -6.92 -20.43 -17.64
CA LYS A 152 -5.58 -21.01 -17.57
C LYS A 152 -5.55 -22.26 -16.69
N PRO A 153 -4.67 -23.25 -16.97
CA PRO A 153 -4.45 -24.35 -16.05
C PRO A 153 -3.85 -23.84 -14.74
N LEU A 154 -4.15 -24.52 -13.63
CA LEU A 154 -3.66 -24.14 -12.30
C LEU A 154 -2.12 -24.03 -12.26
N SER A 155 -1.41 -24.85 -13.04
CA SER A 155 0.05 -24.83 -13.14
C SER A 155 0.65 -23.57 -13.80
N GLN A 156 -0.17 -22.77 -14.46
CA GLN A 156 0.21 -21.48 -15.04
C GLN A 156 -0.27 -20.29 -14.19
N LEU A 157 -1.00 -20.53 -13.10
CA LEU A 157 -1.40 -19.49 -12.18
C LEU A 157 -0.19 -19.06 -11.34
N THR A 158 0.06 -17.76 -11.26
CA THR A 158 1.13 -17.21 -10.40
C THR A 158 0.54 -16.50 -9.20
N VAL A 159 0.92 -16.94 -7.99
CA VAL A 159 0.54 -16.32 -6.73
C VAL A 159 1.73 -15.60 -6.11
N ILE A 160 1.57 -14.31 -5.78
CA ILE A 160 2.56 -13.53 -5.03
C ILE A 160 2.21 -13.50 -3.53
N VAL A 161 3.20 -13.67 -2.67
CA VAL A 161 3.04 -13.78 -1.21
C VAL A 161 4.28 -13.25 -0.49
N LEU A 162 4.11 -12.69 0.72
CA LEU A 162 5.25 -12.30 1.54
C LEU A 162 6.03 -13.55 2.04
N ALA A 163 7.35 -13.58 1.83
CA ALA A 163 8.27 -14.59 2.34
C ALA A 163 8.52 -14.38 3.85
N LYS A 164 7.58 -14.85 4.69
CA LYS A 164 7.63 -14.75 6.15
C LYS A 164 7.36 -16.12 6.76
N PRO A 165 7.90 -16.44 7.94
CA PRO A 165 7.67 -17.75 8.58
C PRO A 165 6.19 -18.15 8.73
N ARG A 166 5.31 -17.16 8.96
CA ARG A 166 3.85 -17.36 9.02
C ARG A 166 3.22 -17.88 7.71
N HIS A 167 3.95 -17.83 6.59
CA HIS A 167 3.48 -18.28 5.28
C HIS A 167 4.17 -19.55 4.79
N ASP A 168 5.12 -20.13 5.52
CA ASP A 168 5.86 -21.32 5.06
C ASP A 168 4.91 -22.47 4.71
N GLY A 169 3.89 -22.71 5.57
CA GLY A 169 2.87 -23.73 5.33
C GLY A 169 2.02 -23.48 4.10
N VAL A 170 1.58 -22.23 3.88
CA VAL A 170 0.71 -21.91 2.74
C VAL A 170 1.48 -21.82 1.42
N ILE A 171 2.75 -21.40 1.46
CA ILE A 171 3.66 -21.47 0.31
C ILE A 171 3.84 -22.92 -0.12
N ALA A 172 4.11 -23.83 0.82
CA ALA A 172 4.24 -25.26 0.53
C ALA A 172 2.92 -25.84 -0.03
N GLN A 173 1.77 -25.47 0.53
CA GLN A 173 0.45 -25.88 0.02
C GLN A 173 0.24 -25.44 -1.43
N MET A 174 0.52 -24.17 -1.74
CA MET A 174 0.39 -23.63 -3.11
C MET A 174 1.33 -24.34 -4.09
N GLN A 175 2.59 -24.55 -3.72
CA GLN A 175 3.55 -25.28 -4.54
C GLN A 175 3.12 -26.74 -4.80
N GLN A 176 2.55 -27.41 -3.80
CA GLN A 176 2.01 -28.78 -3.95
C GLN A 176 0.78 -28.84 -4.86
N LEU A 177 -0.05 -27.79 -4.88
CA LEU A 177 -1.15 -27.64 -5.84
C LEU A 177 -0.65 -27.40 -7.28
N GLY A 178 0.63 -27.07 -7.45
CA GLY A 178 1.28 -26.86 -8.73
C GLY A 178 1.29 -25.43 -9.23
N VAL A 179 0.78 -24.45 -8.45
CA VAL A 179 0.86 -23.02 -8.84
C VAL A 179 2.29 -22.50 -8.74
N ARG A 180 2.61 -21.45 -9.51
CA ARG A 180 3.88 -20.74 -9.39
C ARG A 180 3.78 -19.78 -8.20
N VAL A 181 4.76 -19.78 -7.30
CA VAL A 181 4.76 -18.91 -6.12
C VAL A 181 5.91 -17.91 -6.19
N PHE A 182 5.59 -16.63 -6.22
CA PHE A 182 6.55 -15.54 -6.08
C PHE A 182 6.56 -15.09 -4.62
N ALA A 183 7.57 -15.51 -3.86
CA ALA A 183 7.70 -15.16 -2.46
C ALA A 183 8.62 -13.92 -2.30
N ILE A 184 8.05 -12.78 -1.90
CA ILE A 184 8.75 -11.49 -1.82
C ILE A 184 9.09 -11.10 -0.38
N PRO A 185 10.22 -10.44 -0.11
CA PRO A 185 10.66 -10.20 1.27
C PRO A 185 9.76 -9.22 2.04
N ASP A 186 9.31 -8.14 1.40
CA ASP A 186 8.41 -7.09 1.89
C ASP A 186 7.65 -6.51 0.69
N GLY A 187 6.65 -5.67 0.93
CA GLY A 187 5.94 -4.92 -0.11
C GLY A 187 4.73 -5.55 -0.76
N ASP A 188 3.68 -5.72 0.04
CA ASP A 188 2.42 -6.28 -0.45
C ASP A 188 1.47 -5.27 -1.10
N VAL A 189 1.67 -3.96 -0.93
CA VAL A 189 0.94 -2.93 -1.70
C VAL A 189 1.31 -3.01 -3.18
N ALA A 190 2.61 -2.91 -3.50
CA ALA A 190 3.09 -3.05 -4.88
C ALA A 190 2.70 -4.41 -5.47
N ALA A 191 2.82 -5.49 -4.68
CA ALA A 191 2.43 -6.84 -5.11
C ALA A 191 0.95 -6.95 -5.48
N SER A 192 0.06 -6.29 -4.75
CA SER A 192 -1.37 -6.29 -5.05
C SER A 192 -1.65 -5.68 -6.43
N ILE A 193 -0.97 -4.57 -6.76
CA ILE A 193 -1.15 -3.83 -8.01
C ILE A 193 -0.71 -4.67 -9.21
N LEU A 194 0.32 -5.53 -9.04
CA LEU A 194 0.80 -6.42 -10.10
C LEU A 194 -0.30 -7.34 -10.64
N THR A 195 -1.29 -7.73 -9.83
CA THR A 195 -2.45 -8.54 -10.28
C THR A 195 -3.28 -7.84 -11.37
N CYS A 196 -3.16 -6.52 -11.48
CA CYS A 196 -3.90 -5.68 -12.42
C CYS A 196 -3.02 -5.18 -13.58
N MET A 197 -1.71 -5.45 -13.57
CA MET A 197 -0.78 -4.98 -14.61
C MET A 197 -0.69 -6.00 -15.74
N PRO A 198 -1.02 -5.63 -17.00
CA PRO A 198 -0.97 -6.55 -18.14
C PRO A 198 0.41 -7.15 -18.41
N GLU A 199 1.47 -6.42 -18.08
CA GLU A 199 2.86 -6.84 -18.25
C GLU A 199 3.35 -7.77 -17.13
N SER A 200 2.59 -7.93 -16.05
CA SER A 200 2.96 -8.80 -14.94
C SER A 200 2.52 -10.23 -15.14
N GLU A 201 3.33 -11.19 -14.68
CA GLU A 201 2.95 -12.59 -14.63
C GLU A 201 2.09 -12.95 -13.40
N VAL A 202 1.91 -12.01 -12.47
CA VAL A 202 1.19 -12.22 -11.20
C VAL A 202 -0.32 -12.20 -11.44
N ASP A 203 -1.01 -13.26 -11.02
CA ASP A 203 -2.47 -13.38 -11.15
C ASP A 203 -3.21 -13.09 -9.85
N VAL A 204 -2.62 -13.54 -8.74
CA VAL A 204 -3.22 -13.51 -7.40
C VAL A 204 -2.18 -13.01 -6.41
N MET A 205 -2.59 -12.15 -5.49
CA MET A 205 -1.85 -11.94 -4.25
C MET A 205 -2.61 -12.64 -3.11
N TYR A 206 -1.90 -13.43 -2.32
CA TYR A 206 -2.45 -14.06 -1.13
C TYR A 206 -1.47 -14.01 0.04
N GLY A 207 -1.97 -13.71 1.23
CA GLY A 207 -1.21 -13.84 2.48
C GLY A 207 -1.59 -12.82 3.53
N ILE A 208 -0.87 -12.84 4.64
CA ILE A 208 -1.07 -11.97 5.81
C ILE A 208 -0.03 -10.85 5.82
N GLY A 209 -0.51 -9.61 5.73
CA GLY A 209 0.28 -8.37 5.82
C GLY A 209 -0.36 -7.37 6.78
N GLY A 210 0.08 -6.11 6.78
CA GLY A 210 -0.53 -5.08 7.63
C GLY A 210 -1.90 -4.63 7.11
N ALA A 211 -2.81 -4.32 8.02
CA ALA A 211 -4.15 -3.82 7.72
C ALA A 211 -4.15 -2.42 7.04
N PRO A 212 -3.34 -1.44 7.50
CA PRO A 212 -3.12 -0.16 6.80
C PRO A 212 -2.85 -0.31 5.31
N GLU A 213 -1.85 -1.13 4.96
CA GLU A 213 -1.45 -1.42 3.59
C GLU A 213 -2.56 -2.15 2.82
N GLY A 214 -3.35 -2.97 3.51
CA GLY A 214 -4.52 -3.63 2.94
C GLY A 214 -5.59 -2.64 2.46
N VAL A 215 -5.83 -1.56 3.22
CA VAL A 215 -6.78 -0.51 2.84
C VAL A 215 -6.27 0.29 1.64
N ILE A 216 -4.97 0.59 1.60
CA ILE A 216 -4.31 1.24 0.44
C ILE A 216 -4.44 0.33 -0.81
N SER A 217 -4.17 -0.97 -0.67
CA SER A 217 -4.37 -1.95 -1.74
C SER A 217 -5.83 -2.01 -2.20
N ALA A 218 -6.80 -2.03 -1.28
CA ALA A 218 -8.21 -2.01 -1.64
C ALA A 218 -8.58 -0.75 -2.45
N ALA A 219 -8.05 0.42 -2.08
CA ALA A 219 -8.27 1.67 -2.81
C ALA A 219 -7.81 1.59 -4.27
N VAL A 220 -6.58 1.12 -4.52
CA VAL A 220 -6.04 1.02 -5.88
C VAL A 220 -6.65 -0.13 -6.68
N ILE A 221 -6.94 -1.27 -6.06
CA ILE A 221 -7.60 -2.42 -6.72
C ILE A 221 -9.01 -2.05 -7.15
N ARG A 222 -9.74 -1.29 -6.33
CA ARG A 222 -11.03 -0.71 -6.74
C ARG A 222 -10.87 0.21 -7.94
N ALA A 223 -9.89 1.11 -7.90
CA ALA A 223 -9.64 2.05 -9.00
C ALA A 223 -9.25 1.34 -10.32
N LEU A 224 -8.67 0.15 -10.22
CA LEU A 224 -8.27 -0.71 -11.34
C LEU A 224 -9.33 -1.73 -11.75
N ASP A 225 -10.49 -1.78 -11.08
CA ASP A 225 -11.59 -2.71 -11.34
C ASP A 225 -11.31 -4.19 -11.01
N GLY A 226 -10.32 -4.45 -10.13
CA GLY A 226 -10.03 -5.78 -9.62
C GLY A 226 -10.99 -6.22 -8.51
N ASP A 227 -10.58 -7.23 -7.76
CA ASP A 227 -11.30 -7.69 -6.57
C ASP A 227 -10.35 -7.97 -5.42
N MET A 228 -10.84 -7.72 -4.21
CA MET A 228 -10.11 -7.97 -2.98
C MET A 228 -11.07 -8.39 -1.89
N GLN A 229 -10.67 -9.43 -1.16
CA GLN A 229 -11.23 -9.72 0.14
C GLN A 229 -10.12 -9.70 1.18
N ALA A 230 -10.48 -9.34 2.41
CA ALA A 230 -9.53 -9.33 3.50
C ALA A 230 -10.16 -9.78 4.82
N ARG A 231 -9.35 -10.17 5.79
CA ARG A 231 -9.80 -10.55 7.14
C ARG A 231 -8.81 -10.04 8.17
N LEU A 232 -9.29 -9.24 9.12
CA LEU A 232 -8.46 -8.73 10.23
C LEU A 232 -8.11 -9.88 11.19
N LEU A 233 -6.83 -9.99 11.57
CA LEU A 233 -6.32 -11.07 12.41
C LEU A 233 -5.51 -10.49 13.57
N PRO A 234 -5.84 -10.81 14.84
CA PRO A 234 -5.08 -10.33 15.97
C PRO A 234 -3.67 -10.93 16.00
N ARG A 235 -2.72 -10.19 16.55
CA ARG A 235 -1.30 -10.52 16.53
C ARG A 235 -0.97 -11.92 17.06
N HIS A 236 -1.64 -12.36 18.12
CA HIS A 236 -1.39 -13.67 18.71
C HIS A 236 -1.79 -14.85 17.80
N GLU A 237 -2.72 -14.64 16.88
CA GLU A 237 -3.06 -15.64 15.85
C GLU A 237 -2.01 -15.70 14.73
N VAL A 238 -1.32 -14.59 14.46
CA VAL A 238 -0.36 -14.47 13.36
C VAL A 238 1.10 -14.72 13.78
N LYS A 239 1.45 -14.35 15.01
CA LYS A 239 2.82 -14.39 15.57
C LYS A 239 3.01 -15.45 16.66
N GLY A 240 1.95 -16.20 16.99
CA GLY A 240 1.94 -17.18 18.06
C GLY A 240 1.57 -16.57 19.42
N ASP A 241 1.11 -17.42 20.33
CA ASP A 241 0.42 -17.04 21.56
C ASP A 241 1.36 -16.78 22.75
N SER A 242 2.35 -15.90 22.55
CA SER A 242 3.16 -15.38 23.67
C SER A 242 2.36 -14.36 24.48
N ALA A 243 2.70 -14.17 25.76
CA ALA A 243 2.02 -13.20 26.62
C ALA A 243 2.04 -11.77 26.04
N GLU A 244 3.15 -11.38 25.38
CA GLU A 244 3.27 -10.10 24.69
C GLU A 244 2.34 -10.01 23.47
N ASN A 245 2.35 -11.02 22.60
CA ASN A 245 1.49 -11.04 21.41
C ASN A 245 0.01 -11.10 21.78
N ARG A 246 -0.36 -11.82 22.84
CA ARG A 246 -1.74 -11.83 23.33
C ARG A 246 -2.14 -10.45 23.83
N ARG A 247 -1.32 -9.80 24.68
CA ARG A 247 -1.60 -8.44 25.15
C ARG A 247 -1.84 -7.47 23.99
N ILE A 248 -0.97 -7.48 22.98
CA ILE A 248 -1.13 -6.62 21.80
C ILE A 248 -2.39 -7.00 21.02
N GLY A 249 -2.62 -8.29 20.78
CA GLY A 249 -3.81 -8.75 20.05
C GLY A 249 -5.13 -8.43 20.76
N GLU A 250 -5.20 -8.47 22.10
CA GLU A 250 -6.39 -8.02 22.83
C GLU A 250 -6.61 -6.51 22.71
N GLN A 251 -5.54 -5.71 22.61
CA GLN A 251 -5.62 -4.28 22.34
C GLN A 251 -6.14 -4.02 20.91
N GLU A 252 -5.63 -4.75 19.91
CA GLU A 252 -6.12 -4.70 18.54
C GLU A 252 -7.61 -5.06 18.46
N LEU A 253 -8.05 -6.12 19.14
CA LEU A 253 -9.46 -6.52 19.20
C LEU A 253 -10.35 -5.48 19.90
N ALA A 254 -9.85 -4.81 20.94
CA ALA A 254 -10.55 -3.72 21.59
C ALA A 254 -10.72 -2.51 20.64
N ARG A 255 -9.66 -2.12 19.93
CA ARG A 255 -9.70 -1.05 18.92
C ARG A 255 -10.68 -1.38 17.78
N CYS A 256 -10.70 -2.63 17.30
CA CYS A 256 -11.72 -3.07 16.34
C CYS A 256 -13.15 -2.82 16.83
N ARG A 257 -13.46 -3.16 18.09
CA ARG A 257 -14.79 -2.91 18.69
C ARG A 257 -15.12 -1.42 18.80
N GLU A 258 -14.15 -0.59 19.19
CA GLU A 258 -14.31 0.88 19.26
C GLU A 258 -14.57 1.50 17.87
N MET A 259 -13.94 0.95 16.84
CA MET A 259 -14.13 1.35 15.44
C MET A 259 -15.37 0.73 14.78
N GLY A 260 -16.09 -0.16 15.48
CA GLY A 260 -17.28 -0.83 14.96
C GLY A 260 -17.00 -1.90 13.90
N ILE A 261 -15.82 -2.54 13.97
CA ILE A 261 -15.36 -3.58 13.03
C ILE A 261 -15.25 -4.92 13.76
N GLU A 262 -15.72 -5.99 13.12
CA GLU A 262 -15.59 -7.35 13.63
C GLU A 262 -14.33 -8.02 13.05
N ALA A 263 -13.35 -8.31 13.92
CA ALA A 263 -12.16 -9.07 13.52
C ALA A 263 -12.53 -10.53 13.18
N GLY A 264 -11.79 -11.17 12.28
CA GLY A 264 -12.06 -12.54 11.81
C GLY A 264 -13.17 -12.65 10.74
N GLN A 265 -13.99 -11.61 10.54
CA GLN A 265 -14.95 -11.57 9.44
C GLN A 265 -14.26 -11.21 8.11
N ALA A 266 -14.66 -11.88 7.02
CA ALA A 266 -14.22 -11.50 5.68
C ALA A 266 -14.87 -10.17 5.26
N LEU A 267 -14.02 -9.20 4.95
CA LEU A 267 -14.34 -7.88 4.40
C LEU A 267 -14.25 -7.93 2.88
N ARG A 268 -15.28 -7.44 2.21
CA ARG A 268 -15.30 -7.26 0.75
C ARG A 268 -14.66 -5.93 0.35
N LEU A 269 -14.23 -5.83 -0.91
CA LEU A 269 -13.59 -4.64 -1.47
C LEU A 269 -14.37 -3.34 -1.19
N ASP A 270 -15.69 -3.37 -1.33
CA ASP A 270 -16.58 -2.23 -1.12
C ASP A 270 -16.77 -1.84 0.36
N GLN A 271 -16.33 -2.67 1.29
CA GLN A 271 -16.26 -2.35 2.72
C GLN A 271 -14.91 -1.72 3.10
N MET A 272 -13.87 -1.90 2.27
CA MET A 272 -12.53 -1.34 2.48
C MET A 272 -12.31 -0.02 1.73
N ALA A 273 -12.88 0.09 0.53
CA ALA A 273 -12.89 1.29 -0.29
C ALA A 273 -14.29 1.48 -0.90
N HIS A 274 -15.08 2.41 -0.37
CA HIS A 274 -16.53 2.50 -0.59
C HIS A 274 -16.96 3.09 -1.94
N ASN A 275 -16.18 3.97 -2.56
CA ASN A 275 -16.53 4.62 -3.83
C ASN A 275 -15.36 4.67 -4.83
N ASP A 276 -15.69 4.97 -6.10
CA ASP A 276 -14.73 4.99 -7.21
C ASP A 276 -13.95 6.31 -7.32
N ASN A 277 -14.26 7.30 -6.48
CA ASN A 277 -13.58 8.59 -6.48
C ASN A 277 -12.27 8.53 -5.68
N VAL A 278 -11.41 7.61 -6.12
CA VAL A 278 -10.09 7.35 -5.55
C VAL A 278 -9.01 7.87 -6.49
N ILE A 279 -8.00 8.53 -5.91
CA ILE A 279 -6.73 8.81 -6.55
C ILE A 279 -5.65 8.04 -5.81
N PHE A 280 -4.86 7.27 -6.53
CA PHE A 280 -3.70 6.56 -6.00
C PHE A 280 -2.44 7.08 -6.65
N SER A 281 -1.41 7.34 -5.86
CA SER A 281 -0.07 7.72 -6.31
C SER A 281 0.98 6.83 -5.65
N ALA A 282 1.95 6.39 -6.43
CA ALA A 282 3.11 5.65 -5.94
C ALA A 282 4.37 6.07 -6.69
N THR A 283 5.45 6.40 -5.99
CA THR A 283 6.74 6.76 -6.60
C THR A 283 7.83 5.81 -6.14
N GLY A 284 8.58 5.22 -7.08
CA GLY A 284 9.65 4.27 -6.77
C GLY A 284 10.83 4.94 -6.08
N ILE A 285 11.29 4.37 -4.96
CA ILE A 285 12.54 4.76 -4.28
C ILE A 285 13.69 3.92 -4.84
N THR A 286 13.51 2.60 -4.87
CA THR A 286 14.44 1.66 -5.51
C THR A 286 13.75 0.96 -6.67
N LYS A 287 14.55 0.45 -7.62
CA LYS A 287 14.01 -0.29 -8.76
C LYS A 287 13.18 -1.46 -8.26
N GLY A 288 11.96 -1.58 -8.76
CA GLY A 288 11.04 -2.65 -8.43
C GLY A 288 10.39 -3.25 -9.66
N ASP A 289 9.49 -4.21 -9.41
CA ASP A 289 8.68 -4.87 -10.44
C ASP A 289 7.62 -3.92 -11.00
N LEU A 290 7.16 -2.97 -10.19
CA LEU A 290 6.13 -1.99 -10.58
C LEU A 290 6.72 -0.69 -11.13
N LEU A 291 7.77 -0.14 -10.51
CA LEU A 291 8.30 1.19 -10.80
C LEU A 291 9.83 1.20 -10.87
N GLU A 292 10.38 2.07 -11.73
CA GLU A 292 11.78 2.43 -11.68
C GLU A 292 12.12 3.18 -10.38
N GLY A 293 13.33 2.95 -9.87
CA GLY A 293 13.85 3.65 -8.70
C GLY A 293 14.45 5.01 -9.03
N ILE A 294 14.80 5.77 -8.00
CA ILE A 294 15.43 7.07 -8.18
C ILE A 294 16.86 6.91 -8.70
N SER A 295 17.21 7.73 -9.68
CA SER A 295 18.59 7.96 -10.11
C SER A 295 18.99 9.41 -9.80
N ARG A 296 20.23 9.65 -9.36
CA ARG A 296 20.76 10.99 -9.06
C ARG A 296 22.12 11.18 -9.70
N GLN A 297 22.29 12.30 -10.40
CA GLN A 297 23.56 12.76 -10.96
C GLN A 297 23.79 14.22 -10.54
N GLY A 298 24.66 14.42 -9.55
CA GLY A 298 24.87 15.73 -8.94
C GLY A 298 23.58 16.28 -8.33
N ASN A 299 23.14 17.44 -8.84
CA ASN A 299 21.93 18.13 -8.40
C ASN A 299 20.67 17.70 -9.18
N MET A 300 20.79 16.85 -10.19
CA MET A 300 19.65 16.31 -10.93
C MET A 300 19.24 14.93 -10.40
N ALA A 301 17.94 14.69 -10.25
CA ALA A 301 17.38 13.38 -9.93
C ALA A 301 16.22 13.02 -10.87
N THR A 302 15.97 11.73 -11.06
CA THR A 302 14.82 11.22 -11.81
C THR A 302 13.94 10.34 -10.95
N THR A 303 12.62 10.40 -11.14
CA THR A 303 11.64 9.51 -10.51
C THR A 303 10.73 8.89 -11.57
N GLU A 304 10.12 7.75 -11.23
CA GLU A 304 8.96 7.23 -11.95
C GLU A 304 7.78 7.08 -10.96
N THR A 305 6.64 7.65 -11.34
CA THR A 305 5.41 7.67 -10.51
C THR A 305 4.25 7.01 -11.24
N LEU A 306 3.60 6.04 -10.59
CA LEU A 306 2.32 5.50 -11.00
C LEU A 306 1.19 6.36 -10.41
N LEU A 307 0.35 6.93 -11.27
CA LEU A 307 -0.80 7.74 -10.88
C LEU A 307 -2.08 7.16 -11.48
N ILE A 308 -3.01 6.74 -10.63
CA ILE A 308 -4.26 6.09 -11.02
C ILE A 308 -5.44 6.90 -10.50
N ARG A 309 -6.49 7.03 -11.33
CA ARG A 309 -7.75 7.65 -10.94
C ARG A 309 -8.91 6.70 -11.18
N GLY A 310 -9.63 6.30 -10.14
CA GLY A 310 -10.74 5.34 -10.25
C GLY A 310 -11.81 5.79 -11.22
N LYS A 311 -12.26 7.05 -11.13
CA LYS A 311 -13.31 7.61 -12.00
C LYS A 311 -13.02 7.52 -13.49
N SER A 312 -11.76 7.66 -13.92
CA SER A 312 -11.40 7.57 -15.34
C SER A 312 -10.68 6.28 -15.72
N ARG A 313 -10.38 5.43 -14.73
CA ARG A 313 -9.55 4.23 -14.85
C ARG A 313 -8.25 4.46 -15.62
N THR A 314 -7.75 5.70 -15.58
CA THR A 314 -6.55 6.06 -16.33
C THR A 314 -5.35 5.77 -15.47
N ILE A 315 -4.51 4.88 -15.95
CA ILE A 315 -3.19 4.57 -15.38
C ILE A 315 -2.17 5.48 -16.08
N ARG A 316 -1.39 6.24 -15.31
CA ARG A 316 -0.30 7.06 -15.83
C ARG A 316 1.01 6.62 -15.18
N ARG A 317 2.03 6.43 -16.01
CA ARG A 317 3.42 6.37 -15.57
C ARG A 317 4.06 7.72 -15.91
N ILE A 318 4.47 8.47 -14.89
CA ILE A 318 5.04 9.82 -15.01
C ILE A 318 6.53 9.69 -14.75
N ARG A 319 7.35 10.07 -15.72
CA ARG A 319 8.80 10.18 -15.54
C ARG A 319 9.16 11.65 -15.38
N SER A 320 9.78 11.97 -14.26
CA SER A 320 10.12 13.34 -13.90
C SER A 320 11.63 13.50 -13.79
N THR A 321 12.14 14.64 -14.24
CA THR A 321 13.51 15.08 -13.97
C THR A 321 13.44 16.29 -13.04
N HIS A 322 14.22 16.25 -11.97
CA HIS A 322 14.20 17.23 -10.90
C HIS A 322 15.55 17.92 -10.78
N TYR A 323 15.55 19.25 -10.73
CA TYR A 323 16.66 20.05 -10.22
C TYR A 323 16.42 20.26 -8.73
N LEU A 324 17.20 19.60 -7.88
CA LEU A 324 16.92 19.49 -6.45
C LEU A 324 17.04 20.84 -5.71
N ASP A 325 18.02 21.66 -6.09
CA ASP A 325 18.21 23.04 -5.62
C ASP A 325 17.07 24.02 -5.95
N ARG A 326 16.17 23.65 -6.87
CA ARG A 326 15.00 24.44 -7.28
C ARG A 326 13.70 23.94 -6.66
N LYS A 327 13.76 22.92 -5.81
CA LYS A 327 12.58 22.43 -5.09
C LYS A 327 12.17 23.43 -3.99
N ASP A 328 11.05 23.15 -3.34
CA ASP A 328 10.60 23.94 -2.21
C ASP A 328 11.72 24.03 -1.15
N PRO A 329 12.10 25.23 -0.68
CA PRO A 329 13.11 25.38 0.37
C PRO A 329 12.84 24.55 1.62
N ALA A 330 11.57 24.30 1.97
CA ALA A 330 11.19 23.46 3.09
C ALA A 330 11.60 21.99 2.90
N LEU A 331 11.80 21.54 1.66
CA LEU A 331 12.27 20.19 1.35
C LEU A 331 13.80 20.07 1.31
N HIS A 332 14.55 21.17 1.23
CA HIS A 332 15.99 21.11 0.98
C HIS A 332 16.77 20.31 2.02
N GLU A 333 16.40 20.37 3.30
CA GLU A 333 17.02 19.58 4.37
C GLU A 333 16.94 18.07 4.09
N PHE A 334 15.83 17.61 3.51
CA PHE A 334 15.55 16.21 3.23
C PHE A 334 16.09 15.76 1.87
N LEU A 335 16.25 16.66 0.90
CA LEU A 335 16.60 16.32 -0.48
C LEU A 335 18.10 16.50 -0.83
N LEU A 336 18.76 17.53 -0.29
CA LEU A 336 20.11 17.91 -0.70
C LEU A 336 21.19 17.03 -0.07
#